data_AF-A0A3P7LKX9-F1
#
_entry.id   AF-A0A3P7LKX9-F1
#
_cell.length_a   1.000
_cell.length_b   1.000
_cell.length_c   1.000
_cell.angle_alpha   90.00
_cell.angle_beta   90.00
_cell.angle_gamma   90.00
#
_symmetry.space_group_name_H-M   'P 1'
#
loop_
_entity.id
_entity.type
_entity.pdbx_description
1 polymer ?
#
loop_
_entity_poly.entity_id
_entity_poly.type
_entity_poly.pdbx_seq_one_letter_code
_entity_poly.pdbx_strand_id
1 'polypeptide(L)'
;MGAQTPARLAQFQRRFREWDDPSGETPPYHYGTHYSSAMIVASYLVRMEPFAQHFIKLQGGHFDLADRMFHSVAEAWLSASRHNMADVRELVPEFYYLPDFLVNSNKFDLGHKQNGTLVDDVILPPWAKNDPREFIRAHRE
;
A
#
# COMPACT_ATOMS: atom_id res chain seq x y z
N MET A 1 8.77 -4.94 6.94
CA MET A 1 8.00 -5.80 6.00
C MET A 1 8.76 -6.94 5.31
N GLY A 2 9.94 -6.71 4.74
CA GLY A 2 10.62 -7.72 3.90
C GLY A 2 11.04 -9.03 4.60
N ALA A 3 11.06 -9.10 5.92
CA ALA A 3 11.49 -10.28 6.68
C ALA A 3 10.39 -10.86 7.61
N GLN A 4 9.13 -10.46 7.45
CA GLN A 4 8.02 -10.85 8.35
C GLN A 4 7.74 -12.36 8.37
N THR A 5 8.11 -13.09 7.31
CA THR A 5 8.00 -14.55 7.26
C THR A 5 9.33 -15.18 6.84
N PRO A 6 9.68 -16.37 7.36
CA PRO A 6 10.92 -17.06 7.00
C PRO A 6 11.04 -17.32 5.49
N ALA A 7 9.92 -17.68 4.84
CA ALA A 7 9.89 -17.93 3.40
C ALA A 7 10.21 -16.67 2.58
N ARG A 8 9.67 -15.51 2.98
CA ARG A 8 9.93 -14.23 2.33
C ARG A 8 11.36 -13.75 2.55
N LEU A 9 11.87 -13.87 3.78
CA LEU A 9 13.27 -13.57 4.10
C LEU A 9 14.22 -14.41 3.23
N ALA A 10 13.97 -15.72 3.12
CA ALA A 10 14.79 -16.61 2.32
C ALA A 10 14.85 -16.20 0.84
N GLN A 11 13.76 -15.68 0.27
CA GLN A 11 13.74 -15.17 -1.11
C GLN A 11 14.59 -13.91 -1.26
N PHE A 12 14.49 -12.94 -0.34
CA PHE A 12 15.32 -11.73 -0.41
C PHE A 12 16.80 -12.02 -0.19
N GLN A 13 17.15 -12.91 0.74
CA GLN A 13 18.52 -13.36 0.93
C GLN A 13 19.07 -14.09 -0.30
N ARG A 14 18.22 -14.88 -0.98
CA ARG A 14 18.59 -15.53 -2.24
C ARG A 14 18.92 -14.49 -3.31
N ARG A 15 18.01 -13.54 -3.55
CA ARG A 15 18.22 -12.43 -4.51
C ARG A 15 19.50 -11.64 -4.23
N PHE A 16 19.79 -11.39 -2.95
CA PHE A 16 21.03 -10.71 -2.56
C PHE A 16 22.28 -11.53 -2.89
N ARG A 17 22.27 -12.84 -2.58
CA ARG A 17 23.43 -13.72 -2.82
C ARG A 17 23.66 -14.03 -4.30
N GLU A 18 22.58 -14.16 -5.06
CA GLU A 18 22.58 -14.46 -6.49
C GLU A 18 22.60 -13.18 -7.34
N TRP A 19 22.82 -12.01 -6.72
CA TRP A 19 22.88 -10.74 -7.44
C TRP A 19 24.07 -10.73 -8.39
N ASP A 20 23.77 -10.53 -9.66
CA ASP A 20 24.76 -10.39 -10.73
C ASP A 20 24.34 -9.18 -11.57
N ASP A 21 25.07 -8.08 -11.41
CA ASP A 21 24.90 -6.87 -12.22
C ASP A 21 26.02 -6.84 -13.26
N PRO A 22 25.70 -7.02 -14.57
CA PRO A 22 26.69 -7.02 -15.63
C PRO A 22 27.52 -5.74 -15.72
N SER A 23 26.99 -4.61 -15.24
CA SER A 23 27.69 -3.33 -15.22
C SER A 23 28.62 -3.16 -14.02
N GLY A 24 28.37 -3.91 -12.93
CA GLY A 24 29.05 -3.76 -11.64
C GLY A 24 28.75 -2.45 -10.91
N GLU A 25 27.84 -1.62 -11.42
CA GLU A 25 27.52 -0.30 -10.83
C GLU A 25 26.61 -0.41 -9.61
N THR A 26 25.76 -1.44 -9.58
CA THR A 26 24.76 -1.63 -8.53
C THR A 26 25.20 -2.74 -7.57
N PRO A 27 25.50 -2.42 -6.29
CA PRO A 27 25.85 -3.43 -5.31
C PRO A 27 24.64 -4.33 -5.00
N PRO A 28 24.86 -5.56 -4.49
CA PRO A 28 23.77 -6.42 -4.06
C PRO A 28 22.87 -5.76 -3.02
N TYR A 29 21.56 -5.98 -3.15
CA TYR A 29 20.57 -5.43 -2.22
C TYR A 29 19.43 -6.43 -1.97
N HIS A 30 18.82 -6.30 -0.80
CA HIS A 30 17.66 -7.11 -0.44
C HIS A 30 16.38 -6.55 -1.09
N TYR A 31 16.19 -5.23 -1.03
CA TYR A 31 14.95 -4.59 -1.45
C TYR A 31 15.21 -3.62 -2.60
N GLY A 32 14.59 -3.88 -3.76
CA GLY A 32 14.65 -2.96 -4.91
C GLY A 32 13.67 -1.79 -4.79
N THR A 33 12.89 -1.76 -3.71
CA THR A 33 11.93 -0.71 -3.39
C THR A 33 12.13 -0.27 -1.95
N HIS A 34 11.76 0.98 -1.68
CA HIS A 34 11.87 1.56 -0.35
C HIS A 34 10.55 1.45 0.40
N TYR A 35 10.61 1.40 1.73
CA TYR A 35 9.41 1.27 2.58
C TYR A 35 8.55 2.54 2.63
N SER A 36 9.13 3.68 2.21
CA SER A 36 8.48 4.99 2.18
C SER A 36 8.81 5.70 0.88
N SER A 37 7.80 6.31 0.26
CA SER A 37 7.92 7.15 -0.93
C SER A 37 6.69 8.06 -1.05
N ALA A 38 6.80 9.13 -1.83
CA ALA A 38 5.66 10.02 -2.10
C ALA A 38 4.47 9.26 -2.73
N MET A 39 4.76 8.28 -3.59
CA MET A 39 3.73 7.43 -4.18
C MET A 39 3.01 6.57 -3.14
N ILE A 40 3.73 6.01 -2.15
CA ILE A 40 3.13 5.23 -1.06
C ILE A 40 2.17 6.11 -0.24
N VAL A 41 2.61 7.31 0.15
CA VAL A 41 1.78 8.25 0.91
C VAL A 41 0.55 8.65 0.10
N ALA A 42 0.72 9.07 -1.15
CA ALA A 42 -0.38 9.47 -2.02
C ALA A 42 -1.36 8.32 -2.28
N SER A 43 -0.87 7.08 -2.40
CA SER A 43 -1.70 5.89 -2.59
C SER A 43 -2.56 5.58 -1.34
N TYR A 44 -2.00 5.67 -0.14
CA TYR A 44 -2.78 5.49 1.08
C TYR A 44 -3.84 6.60 1.24
N LEU A 45 -3.47 7.84 0.95
CA LEU A 45 -4.33 9.01 1.16
C LEU A 45 -5.17 9.40 -0.06
N VAL A 46 -5.25 8.55 -1.09
CA VAL A 46 -5.86 8.85 -2.39
C VAL A 46 -7.32 9.35 -2.32
N ARG A 47 -8.03 9.06 -1.23
CA ARG A 47 -9.42 9.49 -0.98
C ARG A 47 -9.55 10.92 -0.43
N MET A 48 -8.43 11.56 -0.12
CA MET A 48 -8.38 12.90 0.45
C MET A 48 -7.70 13.88 -0.51
N GLU A 49 -8.22 15.10 -0.58
CA GLU A 49 -7.47 16.20 -1.18
C GLU A 49 -6.46 16.77 -0.17
N PRO A 50 -5.27 17.24 -0.63
CA PRO A 50 -4.81 17.31 -2.03
C PRO A 50 -4.15 16.01 -2.55
N PHE A 51 -4.19 14.91 -1.79
CA PHE A 51 -3.46 13.69 -2.12
C PHE A 51 -4.03 12.95 -3.34
N ALA A 52 -5.33 13.03 -3.59
CA ALA A 52 -5.96 12.56 -4.82
C ALA A 52 -5.31 13.20 -6.06
N GLN A 53 -5.18 14.52 -6.07
CA GLN A 53 -4.49 15.25 -7.15
C GLN A 53 -3.02 14.87 -7.27
N HIS A 54 -2.31 14.71 -6.15
CA HIS A 54 -0.92 14.27 -6.18
C HIS A 54 -0.78 12.86 -6.75
N PHE A 55 -1.67 11.94 -6.37
CA PHE A 55 -1.69 10.57 -6.88
C PHE A 55 -1.93 10.54 -8.40
N ILE A 56 -2.93 11.29 -8.88
CA ILE A 56 -3.23 11.42 -10.30
C ILE A 56 -2.02 11.95 -11.08
N LYS A 57 -1.35 13.00 -10.58
CA LYS A 57 -0.15 13.56 -11.23
C LYS A 57 0.99 12.55 -11.28
N LEU A 58 1.22 11.82 -10.19
CA LEU A 58 2.25 10.78 -10.12
C LEU A 58 1.93 9.57 -11.02
N GLN A 59 0.65 9.33 -11.34
CA GLN A 59 0.20 8.27 -12.25
C GLN A 59 -0.06 8.72 -13.70
N GLY A 60 0.44 9.89 -14.10
CA GLY A 60 0.37 10.31 -15.51
C GLY A 60 -0.97 10.90 -15.94
N GLY A 61 -1.77 11.39 -15.00
CA GLY A 61 -2.95 12.22 -15.28
C GLY A 61 -4.31 11.55 -15.08
N HIS A 62 -4.35 10.31 -14.60
CA HIS A 62 -5.58 9.63 -14.20
C HIS A 62 -5.38 8.79 -12.91
N PHE A 63 -6.47 8.30 -12.31
CA PHE A 63 -6.38 7.30 -11.24
C PHE A 63 -5.76 6.00 -11.77
N ASP A 64 -5.13 5.23 -10.89
CA ASP A 64 -4.54 3.94 -11.23
C ASP A 64 -5.65 2.90 -11.55
N LEU A 65 -5.25 1.75 -12.08
CA LEU A 65 -6.12 0.59 -12.20
C LEU A 65 -6.69 0.22 -10.83
N ALA A 66 -8.00 0.02 -10.75
CA ALA A 66 -8.72 -0.30 -9.52
C ALA A 66 -8.09 -1.46 -8.73
N ASP A 67 -7.62 -2.51 -9.41
CA ASP A 67 -6.94 -3.66 -8.79
C ASP A 67 -5.63 -3.32 -8.07
N ARG A 68 -4.97 -2.21 -8.43
CA ARG A 68 -3.72 -1.76 -7.80
C ARG A 68 -3.96 -0.72 -6.70
N MET A 69 -5.17 -0.18 -6.61
CA MET A 69 -5.47 0.87 -5.66
C MET A 69 -5.61 0.33 -4.24
N PHE A 70 -5.24 1.17 -3.27
CA PHE A 70 -5.49 0.89 -1.87
C PHE A 70 -7.00 0.86 -1.61
N HIS A 71 -7.53 -0.32 -1.33
CA HIS A 71 -8.97 -0.53 -1.11
C HIS A 71 -9.27 -1.46 0.08
N SER A 72 -8.26 -2.15 0.64
CA SER A 72 -8.42 -3.07 1.75
C SER A 72 -7.18 -3.06 2.63
N VAL A 73 -7.36 -2.90 3.94
CA VAL A 73 -6.26 -2.97 4.92
C VAL A 73 -5.64 -4.36 4.91
N ALA A 74 -6.48 -5.40 4.83
CA ALA A 74 -6.02 -6.79 4.83
C ALA A 74 -5.21 -7.13 3.57
N GLU A 75 -5.70 -6.75 2.39
CA GLU A 75 -4.95 -7.00 1.13
C GLU A 75 -3.65 -6.19 1.10
N ALA A 76 -3.66 -4.94 1.57
CA ALA A 76 -2.46 -4.11 1.65
C ALA A 76 -1.39 -4.74 2.56
N TRP A 77 -1.79 -5.24 3.74
CA TRP A 77 -0.90 -5.97 4.64
C TRP A 77 -0.34 -7.24 3.99
N LEU A 78 -1.20 -8.06 3.38
CA LEU A 78 -0.80 -9.32 2.75
C LEU A 78 0.15 -9.09 1.55
N SER A 79 -0.08 -8.05 0.75
CA SER A 79 0.82 -7.62 -0.33
C SER A 79 2.22 -7.33 0.23
N ALA A 80 2.32 -6.42 1.19
CA ALA A 80 3.59 -5.94 1.72
C ALA A 80 4.33 -6.98 2.59
N SER A 81 3.60 -7.83 3.32
CA SER A 81 4.16 -8.78 4.28
C SER A 81 4.49 -10.14 3.66
N ARG A 82 3.84 -10.51 2.54
CA ARG A 82 3.89 -11.88 2.03
C ARG A 82 3.95 -11.98 0.50
N HIS A 83 2.99 -11.41 -0.22
CA HIS A 83 2.73 -11.81 -1.61
C HIS A 83 3.57 -11.08 -2.65
N ASN A 84 3.84 -9.79 -2.46
CA ASN A 84 4.49 -8.98 -3.49
C ASN A 84 5.93 -8.68 -3.08
N MET A 85 6.91 -9.21 -3.81
CA MET A 85 8.35 -9.01 -3.51
C MET A 85 8.85 -7.59 -3.81
N ALA A 86 8.09 -6.79 -4.56
CA ALA A 86 8.34 -5.38 -4.79
C ALA A 86 7.60 -4.47 -3.78
N ASP A 87 6.74 -5.02 -2.92
CA ASP A 87 6.01 -4.25 -1.90
C ASP A 87 6.63 -4.49 -0.52
N VAL A 88 7.39 -3.52 -0.01
CA VAL A 88 7.91 -3.53 1.36
C VAL A 88 7.49 -2.27 2.11
N ARG A 89 6.38 -1.65 1.69
CA ARG A 89 5.91 -0.40 2.28
C ARG A 89 5.55 -0.57 3.75
N GLU A 90 5.86 0.45 4.53
CA GLU A 90 5.45 0.56 5.92
C GLU A 90 4.27 1.55 6.03
N LEU A 91 3.61 1.55 7.19
CA LEU A 91 2.46 2.44 7.44
C LEU A 91 2.87 3.91 7.54
N VAL A 92 1.91 4.80 7.26
CA VAL A 92 2.04 6.25 7.46
C VAL A 92 1.37 6.68 8.77
N PRO A 93 1.73 7.84 9.35
CA PRO A 93 1.17 8.30 10.63
C PRO A 93 -0.36 8.36 10.68
N GLU A 94 -1.02 8.64 9.56
CA GLU A 94 -2.47 8.76 9.44
C GLU A 94 -3.22 7.49 9.87
N PHE A 95 -2.61 6.31 9.74
CA PHE A 95 -3.15 5.04 10.28
C PHE A 95 -3.33 5.03 11.80
N TYR A 96 -2.80 6.02 12.50
CA TYR A 96 -2.85 6.15 13.95
C TYR A 96 -3.59 7.40 14.39
N TYR A 97 -4.10 8.24 13.48
CA TYR A 97 -4.88 9.39 13.95
C TYR A 97 -6.00 9.90 13.06
N LEU A 98 -6.02 9.56 11.78
CA LEU A 98 -6.89 10.18 10.80
C LEU A 98 -7.83 9.12 10.22
N PRO A 99 -9.12 9.09 10.59
CA PRO A 99 -10.07 8.13 10.03
C PRO A 99 -10.48 8.48 8.58
N ASP A 100 -10.38 9.76 8.20
CA ASP A 100 -10.91 10.32 6.95
C ASP A 100 -10.33 9.69 5.69
N PHE A 101 -9.06 9.26 5.69
CA PHE A 101 -8.44 8.64 4.50
C PHE A 101 -9.02 7.27 4.14
N LEU A 102 -9.76 6.65 5.06
CA LEU A 102 -10.42 5.37 4.87
C LEU A 102 -11.80 5.50 4.19
N VAL A 103 -12.30 6.74 4.04
CA VAL A 103 -13.65 7.02 3.50
C VAL A 103 -13.54 7.83 2.22
N ASN A 104 -14.23 7.42 1.16
CA ASN A 104 -14.35 8.15 -0.10
C ASN A 104 -15.40 9.27 0.00
N SER A 105 -15.22 10.20 0.94
CA SER A 105 -16.20 11.27 1.19
C SER A 105 -16.38 12.22 -0.01
N ASN A 106 -15.34 12.34 -0.85
CA ASN A 106 -15.39 13.12 -2.09
C ASN A 106 -16.12 12.42 -3.24
N LYS A 107 -16.52 11.15 -3.07
CA LYS A 107 -17.19 10.32 -4.09
C LYS A 107 -16.40 10.25 -5.39
N PHE A 108 -15.07 10.06 -5.29
CA PHE A 108 -14.24 9.86 -6.45
C PHE A 108 -14.65 8.58 -7.19
N ASP A 109 -14.62 8.62 -8.53
CA ASP A 109 -14.72 7.40 -9.34
C ASP A 109 -13.36 6.69 -9.33
N LEU A 110 -13.25 5.69 -8.48
CA LEU A 110 -12.06 4.88 -8.26
C LEU A 110 -12.09 3.57 -9.10
N GLY A 111 -13.14 3.39 -9.91
CA GLY A 111 -13.30 2.25 -10.81
C GLY A 111 -13.71 0.94 -10.14
N HIS A 112 -13.71 -0.13 -10.94
CA HIS A 112 -14.05 -1.49 -10.50
C HIS A 112 -12.86 -2.41 -10.74
N LYS A 113 -12.58 -3.27 -9.77
CA LYS A 113 -11.62 -4.38 -9.91
C LYS A 113 -12.09 -5.35 -11.00
N GLN A 114 -11.18 -6.16 -11.53
CA GLN A 114 -11.50 -7.18 -12.55
C GLN A 114 -12.59 -8.17 -12.10
N ASN A 115 -12.71 -8.41 -10.79
CA ASN A 115 -13.75 -9.27 -10.22
C ASN A 115 -15.11 -8.57 -10.03
N GLY A 116 -15.27 -7.34 -10.52
CA GLY A 116 -16.47 -6.53 -10.41
C GLY A 116 -16.64 -5.79 -9.08
N THR A 117 -15.69 -5.89 -8.15
CA THR A 117 -15.74 -5.15 -6.87
C THR A 117 -15.51 -3.68 -7.13
N LEU A 118 -16.48 -2.83 -6.75
CA LEU A 118 -16.31 -1.38 -6.74
C LEU A 118 -15.21 -0.99 -5.74
N VAL A 119 -14.31 -0.11 -6.16
CA VAL A 119 -13.38 0.56 -5.24
C VAL A 119 -14.06 1.81 -4.71
N ASP A 120 -14.32 1.87 -3.41
CA ASP A 120 -14.96 3.01 -2.77
C ASP A 120 -14.33 3.22 -1.38
N ASP A 121 -15.07 3.16 -0.27
CA ASP A 121 -14.49 3.13 1.08
C ASP A 121 -13.47 1.98 1.25
N VAL A 122 -12.48 2.19 2.11
CA VAL A 122 -11.48 1.16 2.42
C VAL A 122 -12.14 0.05 3.22
N ILE A 123 -11.97 -1.19 2.76
CA ILE A 123 -12.42 -2.38 3.48
C ILE A 123 -11.57 -2.55 4.75
N LEU A 124 -12.25 -2.43 5.89
CA LEU A 124 -11.66 -2.54 7.21
C LEU A 124 -11.73 -3.98 7.74
N PRO A 125 -10.86 -4.35 8.71
CA PRO A 125 -10.98 -5.61 9.41
C PRO A 125 -12.34 -5.75 10.12
N PRO A 126 -12.88 -6.98 10.28
CA PRO A 126 -14.20 -7.20 10.89
C PRO A 126 -14.33 -6.63 12.31
N TRP A 127 -13.24 -6.60 13.08
CA TRP A 127 -13.23 -6.06 14.45
C TRP A 127 -13.51 -4.55 14.50
N ALA A 128 -13.25 -3.83 13.40
CA ALA A 128 -13.53 -2.39 13.31
C ALA A 128 -15.01 -2.10 12.98
N LYS A 129 -15.84 -3.13 12.71
CA LYS A 129 -17.29 -2.99 12.49
C LYS A 129 -17.67 -1.96 11.42
N ASN A 130 -16.85 -1.83 10.38
CA ASN A 130 -16.98 -0.81 9.33
C ASN A 130 -16.96 0.63 9.86
N ASP A 131 -16.34 0.88 11.02
CA ASP A 131 -16.14 2.20 11.60
C ASP A 131 -14.65 2.60 11.51
N PRO A 132 -14.30 3.55 10.61
CA PRO A 132 -12.95 4.09 10.50
C PRO A 132 -12.41 4.68 11.81
N ARG A 133 -13.27 5.25 12.67
CA ARG A 133 -12.85 5.80 13.96
C ARG A 133 -12.48 4.70 14.93
N GLU A 134 -13.23 3.60 14.94
CA GLU A 134 -12.89 2.42 15.73
C GLU A 134 -11.60 1.78 15.26
N PHE A 135 -11.38 1.71 13.94
CA PHE A 135 -10.11 1.26 13.37
C PHE A 135 -8.92 2.09 13.89
N ILE A 136 -9.01 3.43 13.78
CA ILE A 136 -7.96 4.33 14.26
C ILE A 136 -7.79 4.25 15.79
N ARG A 137 -8.89 4.17 16.55
CA ARG A 137 -8.84 4.05 18.02
C ARG A 137 -8.04 2.82 18.43
N ALA A 138 -8.37 1.65 17.88
CA ALA A 138 -7.69 0.40 18.20
C ALA A 138 -6.22 0.39 17.74
N HIS A 139 -5.89 1.04 16.62
CA HIS A 139 -4.51 1.16 16.15
C HIS A 139 -3.61 2.01 17.08
N ARG A 140 -4.19 2.86 17.94
CA ARG A 140 -3.45 3.69 18.91
C ARG A 140 -3.16 2.99 20.24
N GLU A 141 -3.85 1.89 20.54
CA GLU A 141 -3.79 1.15 21.82
C GLU A 141 -2.70 0.07 21.80
#